data_AF-A0A2S2P0A9-F1
#
_entry.id   AF-A0A2S2P0A9-F1
#
_cell.length_a   1.000
_cell.length_b   1.000
_cell.length_c   1.000
_cell.angle_alpha   90.00
_cell.angle_beta   90.00
_cell.angle_gamma   90.00
#
_symmetry.space_group_name_H-M   'P 1'
#
loop_
_entity.id
_entity.type
_entity.pdbx_description
1 polymer ?
#
loop_
_entity_poly.entity_id
_entity_poly.type
_entity_poly.pdbx_seq_one_letter_code
_entity_poly.pdbx_strand_id
1 'polypeptide(L)'
;MVNNHSTLNNLNEIRFNMNMVYIQCLYWKHGTWSSKGMEIGHGSSVDGNVQCYTYHLSMFKSSIFVIPDLINPLDEIHLFSTIANNMVCLILVLIIFILYFVLLYWSSVNDKKDIFMNRIIILDDNYMGEDEVYLVTVYTGHMLKSGTSANVCIELNGTICKSRPHWL
;
A
#
# COMPACT_ATOMS: atom_id res chain seq x y z
N MET A 1 24.22 21.21 -71.62
CA MET A 1 24.23 22.63 -71.17
C MET A 1 22.83 22.89 -70.62
N VAL A 2 22.53 23.38 -69.40
CA VAL A 2 23.26 23.94 -68.24
C VAL A 2 22.37 23.68 -67.00
N ASN A 3 22.78 23.36 -65.76
CA ASN A 3 24.00 22.82 -65.14
C ASN A 3 23.59 22.18 -63.78
N ASN A 4 24.51 21.50 -63.07
CA ASN A 4 24.32 21.15 -61.65
C ASN A 4 24.25 22.42 -60.77
N HIS A 5 23.37 22.44 -59.76
CA HIS A 5 23.56 23.25 -58.56
C HIS A 5 23.35 22.41 -57.30
N SER A 6 24.46 21.84 -56.84
CA SER A 6 24.59 21.14 -55.56
C SER A 6 24.69 22.15 -54.41
N THR A 7 23.59 22.39 -53.70
CA THR A 7 23.58 23.01 -52.36
C THR A 7 22.53 22.35 -51.48
N LEU A 8 22.71 21.07 -51.17
CA LEU A 8 22.02 20.47 -50.03
C LEU A 8 22.73 20.97 -48.77
N ASN A 9 22.13 21.96 -48.10
CA ASN A 9 22.75 22.61 -46.95
C ASN A 9 22.95 21.59 -45.80
N ASN A 10 24.11 21.65 -45.14
CA ASN A 10 24.35 20.92 -43.90
C ASN A 10 23.39 21.43 -42.81
N LEU A 11 22.27 20.71 -42.63
CA LEU A 11 21.42 20.85 -41.46
C LEU A 11 22.11 20.13 -40.29
N ASN A 12 22.86 20.89 -39.49
CA ASN A 12 23.36 20.38 -38.23
C ASN A 12 22.16 20.12 -37.30
N GLU A 13 21.80 18.85 -37.10
CA GLU A 13 20.80 18.45 -36.09
C GLU A 13 21.28 18.85 -34.69
N ILE A 14 20.73 19.92 -34.12
CA ILE A 14 20.92 20.24 -32.71
C ILE A 14 19.90 19.42 -31.92
N ARG A 15 20.38 18.40 -31.21
CA ARG A 15 19.54 17.57 -30.33
C ARG A 15 19.39 18.25 -28.98
N PHE A 16 18.16 18.59 -28.64
CA PHE A 16 17.79 19.06 -27.31
C PHE A 16 17.16 17.91 -26.52
N ASN A 17 17.49 17.80 -25.23
CA ASN A 17 16.78 16.93 -24.30
C ASN A 17 16.09 17.80 -23.24
N MET A 18 14.83 17.51 -22.91
CA MET A 18 14.01 18.31 -21.98
C MET A 18 13.30 17.40 -20.97
N ASN A 19 13.88 17.27 -19.78
CA ASN A 19 13.28 16.49 -18.70
C ASN A 19 12.40 17.42 -17.82
N MET A 20 11.12 17.09 -17.65
CA MET A 20 10.25 17.78 -16.69
C MET A 20 10.18 17.01 -15.37
N VAL A 21 10.49 17.67 -14.26
CA VAL A 21 10.44 17.09 -12.91
C VAL A 21 9.59 17.97 -11.99
N TYR A 22 8.66 17.35 -11.29
CA TYR A 22 7.78 17.99 -10.32
C TYR A 22 8.15 17.55 -8.90
N ILE A 23 8.52 18.49 -8.05
CA ILE A 23 8.90 18.25 -6.65
C ILE A 23 7.80 18.82 -5.75
N GLN A 24 7.39 18.07 -4.73
CA GLN A 24 6.39 18.51 -3.76
C GLN A 24 6.83 18.18 -2.33
N CYS A 25 6.69 19.16 -1.45
CA CYS A 25 6.81 19.02 0.00
C CYS A 25 5.40 18.95 0.62
N LEU A 26 5.16 17.97 1.49
CA LEU A 26 3.87 17.70 2.11
C LEU A 26 4.01 17.47 3.62
N TYR A 27 2.98 17.83 4.37
CA TYR A 27 2.81 17.48 5.78
C TYR A 27 1.41 16.93 6.04
N TRP A 28 1.30 16.15 7.12
CA TRP A 28 0.04 15.56 7.55
C TRP A 28 -0.80 16.55 8.36
N LYS A 29 -2.03 16.80 7.91
CA LYS A 29 -3.01 17.64 8.60
C LYS A 29 -4.41 17.05 8.48
N HIS A 30 -5.04 16.77 9.63
CA HIS A 30 -6.45 16.38 9.74
C HIS A 30 -6.86 15.24 8.78
N GLY A 31 -6.06 14.18 8.67
CA GLY A 31 -6.36 13.05 7.78
C GLY A 31 -5.98 13.25 6.31
N THR A 32 -5.31 14.36 5.97
CA THR A 32 -4.92 14.70 4.59
C THR A 32 -3.48 15.17 4.49
N TRP A 33 -2.86 14.98 3.32
CA TRP A 33 -1.57 15.59 2.99
C TRP A 33 -1.77 16.99 2.43
N SER A 34 -1.06 17.99 2.95
CA SER A 34 -1.10 19.38 2.49
C SER A 34 0.29 19.93 2.25
N SER A 35 0.46 20.85 1.29
CA SER A 35 1.70 21.58 1.04
C SER A 35 1.70 23.00 1.63
N LYS A 36 0.60 23.42 2.28
CA LYS A 36 0.40 24.82 2.71
C LYS A 36 1.33 25.22 3.87
N GLY A 37 2.31 26.08 3.58
CA GLY A 37 3.32 26.53 4.55
C GLY A 37 4.66 25.80 4.43
N MET A 38 4.87 25.09 3.32
CA MET A 38 6.14 24.46 2.98
C MET A 38 6.76 25.10 1.74
N GLU A 39 8.07 25.33 1.76
CA GLU A 39 8.83 25.91 0.65
C GLU A 39 9.89 24.91 0.17
N ILE A 40 10.14 24.86 -1.14
CA ILE A 40 11.12 23.94 -1.74
C ILE A 40 12.47 24.68 -1.83
N GLY A 41 13.51 24.11 -1.24
CA GLY A 41 14.85 24.68 -1.25
C GLY A 41 15.61 24.41 -2.54
N HIS A 42 16.49 25.34 -2.90
CA HIS A 42 17.33 25.28 -4.11
C HIS A 42 18.32 24.09 -4.14
N GLY A 43 18.58 23.44 -2.99
CA GLY A 43 19.36 22.21 -2.92
C GLY A 43 18.62 20.94 -3.38
N SER A 44 17.38 21.06 -3.86
CA SER A 44 16.60 19.93 -4.37
C SER A 44 17.06 19.55 -5.79
N SER A 45 17.45 18.29 -6.01
CA SER A 45 17.87 17.77 -7.32
C SER A 45 17.02 16.57 -7.76
N VAL A 46 17.16 16.19 -9.03
CA VAL A 46 16.50 15.01 -9.62
C VAL A 46 17.06 13.70 -9.04
N ASP A 47 18.28 13.73 -8.49
CA ASP A 47 19.03 12.58 -7.98
C ASP A 47 18.57 12.11 -6.58
N GLY A 48 17.41 12.57 -6.11
CA GLY A 48 16.75 12.12 -4.88
C GLY A 48 16.89 13.06 -3.68
N ASN A 49 17.76 14.07 -3.73
CA ASN A 49 17.84 15.09 -2.69
C ASN A 49 16.65 16.06 -2.81
N VAL A 50 15.84 16.18 -1.76
CA VAL A 50 14.76 17.18 -1.66
C VAL A 50 14.92 17.97 -0.38
N GLN A 51 14.99 19.30 -0.52
CA GLN A 51 15.07 20.22 0.60
C GLN A 51 13.72 20.90 0.79
N CYS A 52 13.14 20.77 1.98
CA CYS A 52 11.86 21.41 2.35
C CYS A 52 12.07 22.31 3.56
N TYR A 53 11.65 23.57 3.47
CA TYR A 53 11.63 24.52 4.58
C TYR A 53 10.20 24.65 5.14
N THR A 54 10.09 24.79 6.46
CA THR A 54 8.83 24.89 7.19
C THR A 54 9.09 25.42 8.61
N TYR A 55 8.06 26.04 9.21
CA TYR A 55 8.08 26.61 10.56
C TYR A 55 7.18 25.85 11.56
N HIS A 56 6.58 24.72 11.16
CA HIS A 56 5.74 23.89 12.03
C HIS A 56 6.38 22.53 12.32
N LEU A 57 6.07 21.92 13.47
CA LEU A 57 6.50 20.57 13.81
C LEU A 57 5.35 19.59 13.49
N SER A 58 5.55 18.71 12.51
CA SER A 58 4.51 17.80 12.00
C SER A 58 5.12 16.54 11.39
N MET A 59 4.28 15.58 10.97
CA MET A 59 4.74 14.49 10.12
C MET A 59 4.90 14.99 8.68
N PHE A 60 6.04 14.72 8.06
CA PHE A 60 6.43 15.23 6.74
C PHE A 60 6.62 14.12 5.71
N LYS A 61 6.47 14.48 4.44
CA LYS A 61 6.77 13.67 3.26
C LYS A 61 7.23 14.56 2.12
N SER A 62 8.22 14.11 1.36
CA SER A 62 8.52 14.66 0.03
C SER A 62 8.07 13.68 -1.07
N SER A 63 7.84 14.20 -2.26
CA SER A 63 7.64 13.38 -3.46
C SER A 63 8.27 14.06 -4.67
N ILE A 64 9.07 13.30 -5.41
CA ILE A 64 9.57 13.66 -6.75
C ILE A 64 8.74 12.87 -7.75
N PHE A 65 8.17 13.56 -8.73
CA PHE A 65 7.49 12.95 -9.87
C PHE A 65 8.22 13.37 -11.15
N VAL A 66 8.85 12.39 -11.79
CA VAL A 66 9.43 12.55 -13.13
C VAL A 66 8.35 12.15 -14.12
N ILE A 67 8.04 13.03 -15.06
CA ILE A 67 7.13 12.68 -16.16
C ILE A 67 7.91 11.74 -17.09
N PRO A 68 7.46 10.50 -17.34
CA PRO A 68 8.07 9.65 -18.35
C PRO A 68 7.78 10.25 -19.74
N ASP A 69 8.73 10.12 -20.66
CA ASP A 69 8.48 10.50 -22.06
C ASP A 69 7.25 9.74 -22.58
N LEU A 70 6.33 10.47 -23.23
CA LEU A 70 5.15 9.85 -23.84
C LEU A 70 5.57 9.06 -25.08
N ILE A 71 5.83 7.78 -24.86
CA ILE A 71 6.03 6.78 -25.89
C ILE A 71 4.73 6.63 -26.70
N ASN A 72 4.81 6.83 -28.02
CA ASN A 72 3.70 6.56 -28.93
C ASN A 72 3.51 5.03 -29.07
N PRO A 73 2.39 4.45 -28.63
CA PRO A 73 2.20 2.99 -28.66
C PRO A 73 2.08 2.42 -30.09
N LEU A 74 1.88 3.27 -31.10
CA LEU A 74 1.82 2.88 -32.51
C LEU A 74 3.20 2.75 -33.18
N ASP A 75 4.20 3.50 -32.71
CA ASP A 75 5.55 3.48 -33.27
C ASP A 75 6.40 2.31 -32.70
N GLU A 76 6.02 1.78 -31.53
CA GLU A 76 6.78 0.76 -30.79
C GLU A 76 6.27 -0.69 -30.91
N ILE A 77 5.45 -1.01 -31.91
CA ILE A 77 4.96 -2.40 -32.15
C ILE A 77 6.14 -3.40 -32.28
N HIS A 78 7.30 -2.94 -32.75
CA HIS A 78 8.54 -3.72 -32.81
C HIS A 78 9.15 -4.05 -31.44
N LEU A 79 8.96 -3.22 -30.40
CA LEU A 79 9.37 -3.56 -29.04
C LEU A 79 8.47 -4.65 -28.45
N PHE A 80 7.16 -4.60 -28.70
CA PHE A 80 6.24 -5.69 -28.30
C PHE A 80 6.56 -7.02 -28.99
N SER A 81 6.99 -6.99 -30.26
CA SER A 81 7.54 -8.18 -30.95
C SER A 81 8.82 -8.71 -30.26
N THR A 82 9.66 -7.81 -29.76
CA THR A 82 10.87 -8.19 -28.99
C THR A 82 10.53 -8.75 -27.61
N ILE A 83 9.46 -8.28 -26.97
CA ILE A 83 8.92 -8.87 -25.73
C ILE A 83 8.37 -10.28 -25.99
N ALA A 84 7.71 -10.51 -27.14
CA ALA A 84 7.25 -11.84 -27.53
C ALA A 84 8.41 -12.82 -27.78
N ASN A 85 9.55 -12.35 -28.32
CA ASN A 85 10.78 -13.15 -28.44
C ASN A 85 11.38 -13.56 -27.09
N ASN A 86 11.08 -12.84 -25.99
CA ASN A 86 11.53 -13.19 -24.65
C ASN A 86 10.36 -13.66 -23.77
N MET A 87 9.92 -14.91 -24.04
CA MET A 87 8.79 -15.57 -23.38
C MET A 87 8.86 -15.58 -21.84
N VAL A 88 10.04 -15.36 -21.24
CA VAL A 88 10.25 -15.28 -19.78
C VAL A 88 9.31 -14.24 -19.14
N CYS A 89 9.13 -13.07 -19.75
CA CYS A 89 8.23 -12.04 -19.21
C CYS A 89 6.77 -12.49 -19.20
N LEU A 90 6.30 -13.14 -20.27
CA LEU A 90 4.92 -13.65 -20.36
C LEU A 90 4.67 -14.78 -19.34
N ILE A 91 5.64 -15.69 -19.19
CA ILE A 91 5.58 -16.79 -18.21
C ILE A 91 5.55 -16.23 -16.78
N LEU A 92 6.39 -15.23 -16.47
CA LEU A 92 6.43 -14.59 -15.15
C LEU A 92 5.10 -13.89 -14.82
N VAL A 93 4.53 -13.13 -15.75
CA VAL A 93 3.22 -12.50 -15.58
C VAL A 93 2.12 -13.55 -15.35
N LEU A 94 2.12 -14.65 -16.11
CA LEU A 94 1.16 -15.75 -15.94
C LEU A 94 1.28 -16.40 -14.54
N ILE A 95 2.51 -16.64 -14.06
CA ILE A 95 2.76 -17.19 -12.73
C ILE A 95 2.24 -16.25 -11.63
N ILE A 96 2.46 -14.93 -11.77
CA ILE A 96 1.95 -13.93 -10.83
C ILE A 96 0.41 -13.95 -10.79
N PHE A 97 -0.26 -14.03 -11.95
CA PHE A 97 -1.72 -14.17 -12.00
C PHE A 97 -2.21 -15.46 -11.34
N ILE A 98 -1.59 -16.60 -11.61
CA ILE A 98 -1.96 -17.89 -10.98
C ILE A 98 -1.80 -17.80 -9.46
N LEU A 99 -0.66 -17.29 -8.98
CA LEU A 99 -0.39 -17.11 -7.55
C LEU A 99 -1.39 -16.14 -6.90
N TYR A 100 -1.76 -15.06 -7.58
CA TYR A 100 -2.79 -14.13 -7.14
C TYR A 100 -4.16 -14.83 -6.98
N PHE A 101 -4.60 -15.61 -7.96
CA PHE A 101 -5.88 -16.34 -7.86
C PHE A 101 -5.87 -17.41 -6.77
N VAL A 102 -4.74 -18.12 -6.56
CA VAL A 102 -4.59 -19.07 -5.46
C VAL A 102 -4.68 -18.38 -4.09
N LEU A 103 -3.99 -17.24 -3.93
CA LEU A 103 -4.06 -16.45 -2.68
C LEU A 103 -5.45 -15.87 -2.44
N LEU A 104 -6.11 -15.33 -3.48
CA LEU A 104 -7.47 -14.77 -3.39
C LEU A 104 -8.50 -15.85 -3.03
N TYR A 105 -8.38 -17.05 -3.61
CA TYR A 105 -9.23 -18.18 -3.23
C TYR A 105 -8.97 -18.60 -1.77
N TRP A 106 -7.70 -18.70 -1.36
CA TRP A 106 -7.33 -19.09 0.00
C TRP A 106 -7.77 -18.06 1.05
N SER A 107 -7.60 -16.76 0.79
CA SER A 107 -8.12 -15.70 1.67
C SER A 107 -9.64 -15.78 1.77
N SER A 108 -10.36 -15.87 0.64
CA SER A 108 -11.83 -16.00 0.60
C SER A 108 -12.36 -17.22 1.38
N VAL A 109 -11.58 -18.29 1.50
CA VAL A 109 -11.92 -19.48 2.31
C VAL A 109 -11.64 -19.24 3.79
N ASN A 110 -10.61 -18.48 4.16
CA ASN A 110 -10.30 -18.17 5.55
C ASN A 110 -11.18 -17.03 6.10
N ASP A 111 -11.51 -16.01 5.32
CA ASP A 111 -12.43 -14.93 5.70
C ASP A 111 -13.81 -15.50 6.08
N LYS A 112 -14.28 -16.52 5.36
CA LYS A 112 -15.51 -17.27 5.69
C LYS A 112 -15.41 -18.07 7.00
N LYS A 113 -14.23 -18.51 7.41
CA LYS A 113 -14.00 -19.16 8.72
C LYS A 113 -13.90 -18.13 9.83
N ASP A 114 -13.32 -16.97 9.57
CA ASP A 114 -13.21 -15.87 10.54
C ASP A 114 -14.60 -15.36 10.96
N ILE A 115 -15.51 -15.21 10.00
CA ILE A 115 -16.94 -14.90 10.26
C ILE A 115 -17.62 -15.96 11.15
N PHE A 116 -17.19 -17.23 11.10
CA PHE A 116 -17.71 -18.27 12.00
C PHE A 116 -17.20 -18.08 13.43
N MET A 117 -15.92 -17.71 13.59
CA MET A 117 -15.27 -17.50 14.88
C MET A 117 -15.71 -16.22 15.58
N ASN A 118 -16.06 -15.17 14.83
CA ASN A 118 -16.45 -13.87 15.37
C ASN A 118 -17.91 -13.81 15.86
N ARG A 119 -18.48 -14.95 16.29
CA ARG A 119 -19.82 -15.02 16.89
C ARG A 119 -19.75 -15.01 18.40
N ILE A 120 -20.77 -14.42 19.03
CA ILE A 120 -20.96 -14.48 20.47
C ILE A 120 -21.16 -15.94 20.87
N ILE A 121 -20.24 -16.47 21.67
CA ILE A 121 -20.35 -17.77 22.32
C ILE A 121 -21.05 -17.52 23.65
N ILE A 122 -22.17 -18.19 23.89
CA ILE A 122 -22.83 -18.24 25.19
C ILE A 122 -22.16 -19.39 25.96
N LEU A 123 -21.62 -19.12 27.14
CA LEU A 123 -21.01 -20.14 27.98
C LEU A 123 -22.09 -21.11 28.51
N ASP A 124 -21.76 -22.40 28.55
CA ASP A 124 -22.65 -23.45 29.06
C ASP A 124 -22.96 -23.33 30.57
N ASP A 125 -22.18 -22.52 31.31
CA ASP A 125 -22.35 -22.27 32.75
C ASP A 125 -23.25 -21.06 33.08
N ASN A 126 -23.79 -20.38 32.06
CA ASN A 126 -24.69 -19.23 32.21
C ASN A 126 -26.10 -19.70 32.64
N TYR A 127 -26.65 -19.12 33.72
CA TYR A 127 -27.98 -19.48 34.24
C TYR A 127 -28.98 -18.32 34.13
N MET A 128 -30.24 -18.65 33.83
CA MET A 128 -31.33 -17.69 33.55
C MET A 128 -31.83 -16.90 34.78
N GLY A 129 -31.03 -16.80 35.84
CA GLY A 129 -31.30 -16.05 37.06
C GLY A 129 -30.10 -15.22 37.53
N GLU A 130 -29.16 -14.91 36.64
CA GLU A 130 -28.22 -13.81 36.83
C GLU A 130 -28.92 -12.49 36.55
N ASP A 131 -28.86 -11.57 37.51
CA ASP A 131 -29.42 -10.22 37.33
C ASP A 131 -28.56 -9.37 36.37
N GLU A 132 -27.30 -9.75 36.13
CA GLU A 132 -26.30 -8.97 35.39
C GLU A 132 -25.63 -9.84 34.30
N VAL A 133 -25.65 -9.40 33.04
CA VAL A 133 -25.07 -10.14 31.90
C VAL A 133 -23.94 -9.33 31.27
N TYR A 134 -22.74 -9.91 31.20
CA TYR A 134 -21.56 -9.27 30.63
C TYR A 134 -21.16 -9.87 29.28
N LEU A 135 -20.91 -9.02 28.28
CA LEU A 135 -20.22 -9.39 27.05
C LEU A 135 -18.73 -9.08 27.21
N VAL A 136 -17.91 -10.13 27.26
CA VAL A 136 -16.45 -10.01 27.42
C VAL A 136 -15.74 -10.47 26.14
N THR A 137 -14.75 -9.69 25.68
CA THR A 137 -13.87 -10.07 24.57
C THR A 137 -12.45 -10.27 25.08
N VAL A 138 -11.91 -11.48 24.91
CA VAL A 138 -10.55 -11.83 25.35
C VAL A 138 -9.59 -11.85 24.16
N TYR A 139 -8.54 -11.05 24.23
CA TYR A 139 -7.46 -11.02 23.24
C TYR A 139 -6.20 -11.67 23.82
N THR A 140 -5.74 -12.76 23.20
CA THR A 140 -4.57 -13.54 23.66
C THR A 140 -3.23 -12.96 23.19
N GLY A 141 -3.26 -12.04 22.20
CA GLY A 141 -2.11 -11.23 21.80
C GLY A 141 -2.37 -10.45 20.50
N HIS A 142 -1.38 -9.65 20.10
CA HIS A 142 -1.44 -8.78 18.91
C HIS A 142 -0.73 -9.39 17.67
N MET A 143 0.03 -10.47 17.84
CA MET A 143 0.85 -11.05 16.77
C MET A 143 0.16 -12.24 16.10
N LEU A 144 0.47 -12.49 14.82
CA LEU A 144 -0.01 -13.68 14.12
C LEU A 144 0.38 -14.94 14.91
N LYS A 145 -0.59 -15.83 15.15
CA LYS A 145 -0.45 -17.06 15.95
C LYS A 145 -0.24 -16.86 17.47
N SER A 146 -0.58 -15.71 18.05
CA SER A 146 -0.57 -15.52 19.52
C SER A 146 -1.77 -16.17 20.26
N GLY A 147 -2.31 -17.26 19.74
CA GLY A 147 -3.37 -18.02 20.42
C GLY A 147 -2.83 -18.80 21.61
N THR A 148 -3.68 -19.08 22.60
CA THR A 148 -3.34 -19.93 23.75
C THR A 148 -3.95 -21.31 23.60
N SER A 149 -3.28 -22.33 24.14
CA SER A 149 -3.83 -23.68 24.36
C SER A 149 -4.11 -23.98 25.84
N ALA A 150 -3.90 -23.00 26.72
CA ALA A 150 -4.24 -23.11 28.14
C ALA A 150 -5.77 -23.06 28.33
N ASN A 151 -6.27 -23.78 29.33
CA ASN A 151 -7.64 -23.63 29.78
C ASN A 151 -7.77 -22.28 30.52
N VAL A 152 -8.67 -21.40 30.06
CA VAL A 152 -8.80 -20.02 30.57
C VAL A 152 -10.05 -19.90 31.41
N CYS A 153 -9.93 -19.22 32.54
CA CYS A 153 -11.02 -18.95 33.47
C CYS A 153 -11.06 -17.45 33.79
N ILE A 154 -12.25 -16.88 33.97
CA ILE A 154 -12.47 -15.48 34.33
C ILE A 154 -13.34 -15.36 35.59
N GLU A 155 -12.96 -14.47 36.50
CA GLU A 155 -13.72 -14.08 37.70
C GLU A 155 -13.75 -12.55 37.75
N LEU A 156 -14.94 -11.96 37.88
CA LEU A 156 -15.15 -10.51 37.91
C LEU A 156 -15.29 -10.04 39.36
N ASN A 157 -14.35 -9.22 39.83
CA ASN A 157 -14.42 -8.59 41.15
C ASN A 157 -14.94 -7.15 41.05
N GLY A 158 -16.15 -6.91 41.57
CA GLY A 158 -16.71 -5.57 41.75
C GLY A 158 -16.42 -5.00 43.15
N THR A 159 -16.95 -3.80 43.41
CA THR A 159 -16.83 -3.13 44.72
C THR A 159 -17.77 -3.69 45.80
N ILE A 160 -18.86 -4.35 45.38
CA ILE A 160 -19.92 -4.88 46.27
C ILE A 160 -19.85 -6.41 46.32
N CYS A 161 -19.73 -7.06 45.16
CA CYS A 161 -19.76 -8.51 44.99
C CYS A 161 -18.69 -8.98 43.99
N LYS A 162 -18.47 -10.29 43.94
CA LYS A 162 -17.68 -10.98 42.91
C LYS A 162 -18.51 -12.02 42.18
N SER A 163 -18.20 -12.28 40.91
CA SER A 163 -18.82 -13.38 40.15
C SER A 163 -18.31 -14.74 40.62
N ARG A 164 -18.85 -15.83 40.04
CA ARG A 164 -18.17 -17.12 40.06
C ARG A 164 -17.01 -17.14 39.04
N PRO A 165 -16.09 -18.11 39.14
CA PRO A 165 -15.23 -18.48 38.01
C PRO A 165 -16.06 -19.04 36.84
N HIS A 166 -15.90 -18.46 35.65
CA HIS A 166 -16.47 -18.94 34.40
C HIS A 166 -15.35 -19.45 33.47
N TRP A 167 -15.58 -20.56 32.78
CA TRP A 167 -14.59 -21.19 31.88
C TRP A 167 -14.87 -20.83 30.41
N LEU A 168 -13.80 -20.57 29.64
CA LEU A 168 -13.84 -20.09 28.24
C LEU A 168 -13.35 -21.14 27.24
#